data_AF-X1V7B5-F1
#
_entry.id   AF-X1V7B5-F1
#
_cell.length_a   1.000
_cell.length_b   1.000
_cell.length_c   1.000
_cell.angle_alpha   90.00
_cell.angle_beta   90.00
_cell.angle_gamma   90.00
#
_symmetry.space_group_name_H-M   'P 1'
#
loop_
_entity.id
_entity.type
_entity.pdbx_description
1 polymer ?
#
loop_
_entity_poly.entity_id
_entity_poly.type
_entity_poly.pdbx_seq_one_letter_code
_entity_poly.pdbx_strand_id
1 'polypeptide(L)'
;MPVEEKQSVLFPAIKTGRGFQILGPYSISYSSLTNLLIFVRASARRPLTAKDLATVFGPNCSIARQAVSELYSAAMRAQRRQTPSRIKTFFLEWDRIFGVVYGQELEKAEKTAEETAKVYQLPAGSRLKQLLFAIHTYYAFLMKLIAYELVALQREQTVESFVKGIAPLDDKKLFDELSHLESGLDFVNQGIENFLEADFFSWYLDAWTSQLANVFRSIVRAFSDFEPATPILEPEWTRDLL
;
A
#
# COMPACT_ATOMS: atom_id res chain seq x y z
N MET A 1 8.35 8.51 -34.45
CA MET A 1 8.84 9.24 -35.64
C MET A 1 8.90 8.25 -36.79
N PRO A 2 8.47 8.61 -38.02
CA PRO A 2 8.60 7.72 -39.16
C PRO A 2 10.08 7.35 -39.38
N VAL A 3 10.36 6.10 -39.75
CA VAL A 3 11.70 5.66 -40.16
C VAL A 3 12.16 6.52 -41.34
N GLU A 4 13.25 7.26 -41.17
CA GLU A 4 13.86 7.98 -42.27
C GLU A 4 14.51 6.98 -43.24
N GLU A 5 14.63 7.34 -44.52
CA GLU A 5 15.16 6.47 -45.57
C GLU A 5 16.55 5.89 -45.22
N LYS A 6 17.38 6.65 -44.50
CA LYS A 6 18.69 6.19 -43.99
C LYS A 6 18.60 5.12 -42.90
N GLN A 7 17.55 5.13 -42.09
CA GLN A 7 17.32 4.18 -41.00
C GLN A 7 16.69 2.86 -41.50
N SER A 8 16.07 2.88 -42.69
CA SER A 8 15.47 1.68 -43.31
C SER A 8 16.50 0.57 -43.56
N VAL A 9 17.76 0.94 -43.77
CA VAL A 9 18.91 0.03 -43.95
C VAL A 9 19.15 -0.86 -42.73
N LEU A 10 18.78 -0.40 -41.53
CA LEU A 10 18.93 -1.17 -40.29
C LEU A 10 17.84 -2.25 -40.10
N PHE A 11 16.76 -2.19 -40.89
CA PHE A 11 15.61 -3.10 -40.77
C PHE A 11 15.21 -3.72 -42.12
N PRO A 12 16.13 -4.45 -42.80
CA PRO A 12 15.93 -4.93 -44.18
C PRO A 12 14.79 -5.96 -44.32
N ALA A 13 14.34 -6.56 -43.22
CA ALA A 13 13.23 -7.50 -43.19
C ALA A 13 11.84 -6.83 -43.25
N ILE A 14 11.74 -5.53 -42.98
CA ILE A 14 10.47 -4.82 -42.91
C ILE A 14 10.12 -4.24 -44.28
N LYS A 15 9.16 -4.84 -44.98
CA LYS A 15 8.61 -4.32 -46.25
C LYS A 15 7.33 -3.52 -45.97
N THR A 16 7.34 -2.23 -46.26
CA THR A 16 6.14 -1.36 -46.16
C THR A 16 5.17 -1.61 -47.31
N GLY A 17 3.92 -1.96 -46.98
CA GLY A 17 2.81 -1.90 -47.93
C GLY A 17 2.34 -0.46 -48.15
N ARG A 18 1.67 -0.18 -49.28
CA ARG A 18 1.07 1.14 -49.54
C ARG A 18 0.10 1.50 -48.39
N GLY A 19 0.26 2.69 -47.84
CA GLY A 19 -0.61 3.22 -46.78
C GLY A 19 -0.13 2.96 -45.34
N PHE A 20 0.95 2.20 -45.13
CA PHE A 20 1.52 1.96 -43.80
C PHE A 20 2.82 2.75 -43.59
N GLN A 21 3.00 3.31 -42.40
CA GLN A 21 4.25 3.96 -41.98
C GLN A 21 4.96 3.06 -40.96
N ILE A 22 6.28 2.89 -41.11
CA ILE A 22 7.10 2.24 -40.08
C ILE A 22 7.44 3.31 -39.05
N LEU A 23 7.07 3.08 -37.80
CA LEU A 23 7.56 3.86 -36.68
C LEU A 23 8.98 3.42 -36.38
N GLY A 24 9.94 4.34 -36.50
CA GLY A 24 11.35 4.08 -36.22
C GLY A 24 11.62 3.97 -34.73
N PRO A 25 12.83 3.53 -34.35
CA PRO A 25 13.21 3.47 -32.95
C PRO A 25 13.03 4.85 -32.31
N TYR A 26 12.56 4.87 -31.06
CA TYR A 26 12.46 6.11 -30.30
C TYR A 26 13.83 6.79 -30.24
N SER A 27 13.86 8.11 -30.41
CA SER A 27 15.08 8.88 -30.26
C SER A 27 15.64 8.69 -28.85
N ILE A 28 16.94 8.45 -28.74
CA ILE A 28 17.60 8.33 -27.44
C ILE A 28 17.65 9.72 -26.81
N SER A 29 16.84 9.89 -25.77
CA SER A 29 16.71 11.09 -24.96
C SER A 29 16.68 10.69 -23.48
N TYR A 30 16.83 11.66 -22.57
CA TYR A 30 16.68 11.41 -21.14
C TYR A 30 15.34 10.72 -20.82
N SER A 31 14.24 11.20 -21.42
CA SER A 31 12.91 10.63 -21.24
C SER A 31 12.78 9.22 -21.80
N SER A 32 13.35 8.92 -22.97
CA SER A 32 13.27 7.58 -23.55
C SER A 32 14.12 6.56 -22.77
N LEU A 33 15.29 6.96 -22.27
CA LEU A 33 16.13 6.13 -21.40
C LEU A 33 15.45 5.89 -20.05
N THR A 34 14.85 6.93 -19.46
CA THR A 34 14.08 6.80 -18.22
C THR A 34 12.93 5.80 -18.39
N ASN A 35 12.15 5.92 -19.48
CA ASN A 35 11.06 5.00 -19.76
C ASN A 35 11.56 3.57 -20.00
N LEU A 36 12.66 3.40 -20.73
CA LEU A 36 13.28 2.08 -20.93
C LEU A 36 13.67 1.43 -19.60
N LEU A 37 14.32 2.19 -18.70
CA LEU A 37 14.69 1.68 -17.37
C LEU A 37 13.47 1.32 -16.52
N ILE A 38 12.39 2.11 -16.61
CA ILE A 38 11.12 1.79 -15.94
C ILE A 38 10.55 0.48 -16.50
N PHE A 39 10.50 0.28 -17.82
CA PHE A 39 10.03 -0.97 -18.42
C PHE A 39 10.89 -2.18 -18.05
N VAL A 40 12.22 -2.02 -18.04
CA VAL A 40 13.14 -3.09 -17.62
C VAL A 40 12.87 -3.46 -16.16
N ARG A 41 12.71 -2.48 -15.26
CA ARG A 41 12.36 -2.72 -13.85
C ARG A 41 10.99 -3.38 -13.71
N ALA A 42 9.99 -2.89 -14.44
CA ALA A 42 8.62 -3.39 -14.43
C ALA A 42 8.55 -4.86 -14.86
N SER A 43 9.41 -5.30 -15.80
CA SER A 43 9.42 -6.69 -16.26
C SER A 43 9.83 -7.71 -15.19
N ALA A 44 10.51 -7.27 -14.13
CA ALA A 44 10.90 -8.10 -12.99
C ALA A 44 9.95 -8.00 -11.78
N ARG A 45 8.93 -7.13 -11.84
CA ARG A 45 8.05 -6.81 -10.71
C ARG A 45 6.58 -7.11 -11.04
N ARG A 46 5.77 -7.29 -10.00
CA ARG A 46 4.32 -7.48 -10.15
C ARG A 46 3.66 -6.15 -10.49
N PRO A 47 2.65 -6.12 -11.36
CA PRO A 47 1.95 -4.87 -11.62
C PRO A 47 1.14 -4.45 -10.39
N LEU A 48 1.12 -3.16 -10.09
CA LEU A 48 0.32 -2.59 -9.00
C LEU A 48 -1.15 -2.49 -9.43
N THR A 49 -1.85 -3.63 -9.46
CA THR A 49 -3.30 -3.70 -9.73
C THR A 49 -4.05 -4.21 -8.50
N ALA A 50 -5.35 -3.92 -8.40
CA ALA A 50 -6.20 -4.42 -7.30
C ALA A 50 -6.18 -5.95 -7.22
N LYS A 51 -6.20 -6.62 -8.38
CA LYS A 51 -6.13 -8.09 -8.47
C LYS A 51 -4.81 -8.62 -7.92
N ASP A 52 -3.69 -8.07 -8.35
CA ASP A 52 -2.37 -8.52 -7.93
C ASP A 52 -2.10 -8.21 -6.46
N LEU A 53 -2.52 -7.04 -5.96
CA LEU A 53 -2.48 -6.69 -4.55
C LEU A 53 -3.29 -7.69 -3.72
N ALA A 54 -4.50 -8.04 -4.15
CA ALA A 54 -5.34 -9.01 -3.44
C ALA A 54 -4.69 -10.41 -3.32
N THR A 55 -3.83 -10.80 -4.26
CA THR A 55 -3.10 -12.10 -4.17
C THR A 55 -2.06 -12.14 -3.05
N VAL A 56 -1.59 -10.98 -2.58
CA VAL A 56 -0.52 -10.88 -1.57
C VAL A 56 -1.07 -10.33 -0.24
N PHE A 57 -1.91 -9.32 -0.32
CA PHE A 57 -2.42 -8.55 0.81
C PHE A 57 -3.88 -8.83 1.15
N GLY A 58 -4.55 -9.70 0.38
CA GLY A 58 -5.92 -10.10 0.63
C GLY A 58 -6.10 -10.83 1.96
N PRO A 59 -7.33 -10.90 2.49
CA PRO A 59 -7.60 -11.34 3.86
C PRO A 59 -7.30 -12.82 4.12
N ASN A 60 -7.20 -13.64 3.06
CA ASN A 60 -6.81 -15.05 3.14
C ASN A 60 -5.29 -15.27 3.13
N CYS A 61 -4.50 -14.24 2.86
CA CYS A 61 -3.05 -14.33 2.75
C CYS A 61 -2.39 -14.29 4.14
N SER A 62 -1.23 -14.95 4.27
CA SER A 62 -0.49 -15.03 5.54
C SER A 62 -0.11 -13.66 6.10
N ILE A 63 0.30 -12.73 5.23
CA ILE A 63 0.66 -11.35 5.62
C ILE A 63 -0.52 -10.64 6.27
N ALA A 64 -1.70 -10.68 5.64
CA ALA A 64 -2.90 -10.04 6.19
C ALA A 64 -3.34 -10.69 7.50
N ARG A 65 -3.34 -12.03 7.56
CA ARG A 65 -3.68 -12.80 8.78
C ARG A 65 -2.77 -12.45 9.94
N GLN A 66 -1.46 -12.45 9.72
CA GLN A 66 -0.48 -12.13 10.74
C GLN A 66 -0.60 -10.67 11.19
N ALA A 67 -0.76 -9.74 10.24
CA ALA A 67 -0.87 -8.33 10.55
C ALA A 67 -2.12 -8.01 11.37
N VAL A 68 -3.29 -8.45 10.91
CA VAL A 68 -4.56 -8.23 11.60
C VAL A 68 -4.57 -8.93 12.96
N SER A 69 -3.97 -10.11 13.09
CA SER A 69 -3.89 -10.82 14.38
C SER A 69 -3.03 -10.08 15.41
N GLU A 70 -1.85 -9.58 15.02
CA GLU A 70 -0.98 -8.82 15.91
C GLU A 70 -1.58 -7.47 16.30
N LEU A 71 -2.18 -6.76 15.33
CA LEU A 71 -2.92 -5.52 15.57
C LEU A 71 -4.12 -5.78 16.50
N TYR A 72 -4.94 -6.78 16.24
CA TYR A 72 -6.06 -7.14 17.11
C TYR A 72 -5.59 -7.45 18.54
N SER A 73 -4.51 -8.21 18.68
CA SER A 73 -3.93 -8.54 19.99
C SER A 73 -3.42 -7.29 20.71
N ALA A 74 -2.77 -6.36 20.00
CA ALA A 74 -2.33 -5.08 20.53
C ALA A 74 -3.51 -4.21 21.01
N ALA A 75 -4.56 -4.10 20.19
CA ALA A 75 -5.79 -3.39 20.55
C ALA A 75 -6.44 -4.01 21.80
N MET A 76 -6.58 -5.34 21.86
CA MET A 76 -7.13 -6.03 23.01
C MET A 76 -6.31 -5.85 24.29
N ARG A 77 -4.97 -5.88 24.19
CA ARG A 77 -4.08 -5.58 25.33
C ARG A 77 -4.29 -4.16 25.83
N ALA A 78 -4.39 -3.18 24.93
CA ALA A 78 -4.63 -1.79 25.29
C ALA A 78 -5.97 -1.61 26.01
N GLN A 79 -7.04 -2.29 25.56
CA GLN A 79 -8.36 -2.22 26.20
C GLN A 79 -8.37 -2.80 27.63
N ARG A 80 -7.58 -3.85 27.90
CA ARG A 80 -7.50 -4.49 29.23
C ARG A 80 -6.77 -3.65 30.28
N ARG A 81 -5.88 -2.73 29.87
CA ARG A 81 -5.17 -1.85 30.82
C ARG A 81 -6.19 -0.97 31.54
N GLN A 82 -6.01 -0.72 32.84
CA GLN A 82 -6.92 0.17 33.57
C GLN A 82 -6.64 1.64 33.30
N THR A 83 -5.38 1.99 33.04
CA THR A 83 -4.98 3.36 32.73
C THR A 83 -5.51 3.82 31.37
N PRO A 84 -5.78 5.13 31.21
CA PRO A 84 -5.98 5.74 29.90
C PRO A 84 -4.76 5.48 28.99
N SER A 85 -4.99 5.26 27.71
CA SER A 85 -3.93 5.13 26.71
C SER A 85 -4.39 5.74 25.38
N ARG A 86 -3.44 6.27 24.59
CA ARG A 86 -3.73 6.84 23.26
C ARG A 86 -4.47 5.87 22.36
N ILE A 87 -4.10 4.58 22.40
CA ILE A 87 -4.78 3.50 21.65
C ILE A 87 -6.27 3.42 22.01
N LYS A 88 -6.63 3.55 23.29
CA LYS A 88 -8.04 3.57 23.69
C LYS A 88 -8.76 4.80 23.14
N THR A 89 -8.13 5.97 23.17
CA THR A 89 -8.70 7.20 22.61
C THR A 89 -8.94 7.04 21.11
N PHE A 90 -7.97 6.54 20.36
CA PHE A 90 -8.14 6.26 18.93
C PHE A 90 -9.25 5.25 18.65
N PHE A 91 -9.33 4.16 19.43
CA PHE A 91 -10.41 3.20 19.30
C PHE A 91 -11.79 3.80 19.58
N LEU A 92 -11.92 4.63 20.62
CA LEU A 92 -13.20 5.27 20.97
C LEU A 92 -13.64 6.25 19.88
N GLU A 93 -12.70 7.00 19.31
CA GLU A 93 -13.01 7.93 18.22
C GLU A 93 -13.36 7.18 16.93
N TRP A 94 -12.64 6.11 16.62
CA TRP A 94 -13.02 5.20 15.53
C TRP A 94 -14.43 4.61 15.76
N ASP A 95 -14.75 4.16 16.98
CA ASP A 95 -16.07 3.60 17.31
C ASP A 95 -17.17 4.66 17.25
N ARG A 96 -16.87 5.91 17.58
CA ARG A 96 -17.80 7.04 17.44
C ARG A 96 -18.15 7.28 15.98
N ILE A 97 -17.18 7.20 15.08
CA ILE A 97 -17.36 7.47 13.64
C ILE A 97 -18.02 6.28 12.95
N PHE A 98 -17.51 5.07 13.17
CA PHE A 98 -17.89 3.87 12.41
C PHE A 98 -18.85 2.96 13.16
N GLY A 99 -18.89 3.02 14.49
CA GLY A 99 -19.69 2.11 15.32
C GLY A 99 -21.19 2.24 15.12
N VAL A 100 -21.69 3.40 14.66
CA VAL A 100 -23.10 3.59 14.30
C VAL A 100 -23.50 2.72 13.11
N VAL A 101 -22.63 2.59 12.11
CA VAL A 101 -22.87 1.78 10.90
C VAL A 101 -23.02 0.29 11.27
N TYR A 102 -22.24 -0.18 12.23
CA TYR A 102 -22.26 -1.57 12.67
C TYR A 102 -23.28 -1.86 13.79
N GLY A 103 -23.77 -0.83 14.49
CA GLY A 103 -24.70 -0.97 15.60
C GLY A 103 -26.16 -1.19 15.18
N GLN A 104 -26.54 -0.83 13.95
CA GLN A 104 -27.92 -0.96 13.47
C GLN A 104 -28.31 -2.41 13.09
N GLU A 105 -27.35 -3.31 12.94
CA GLU A 105 -27.60 -4.72 12.57
C GLU A 105 -26.83 -5.71 13.47
N LEU A 106 -26.94 -5.58 14.80
CA LEU A 106 -26.17 -6.35 15.78
C LEU A 106 -26.12 -7.87 15.53
N GLU A 107 -27.24 -8.53 15.21
CA GLU A 107 -27.24 -9.98 14.94
C GLU A 107 -26.52 -10.35 13.63
N LYS A 108 -26.69 -9.55 12.56
CA LYS A 108 -25.93 -9.75 11.32
C LYS A 108 -24.46 -9.46 11.57
N ALA A 109 -24.16 -8.41 12.33
CA ALA A 109 -22.82 -8.00 12.68
C ALA A 109 -22.08 -9.09 13.48
N GLU A 110 -22.74 -9.78 14.41
CA GLU A 110 -22.16 -10.91 15.16
C GLU A 110 -21.85 -12.12 14.26
N LYS A 111 -22.77 -12.51 13.37
CA LYS A 111 -22.52 -13.58 12.40
C LYS A 111 -21.38 -13.20 11.45
N THR A 112 -21.38 -11.96 10.96
CA THR A 112 -20.29 -11.40 10.16
C THR A 112 -18.98 -11.34 10.95
N ALA A 113 -19.02 -11.12 12.27
CA ALA A 113 -17.84 -11.13 13.12
C ALA A 113 -17.19 -12.51 13.16
N GLU A 114 -17.98 -13.57 13.32
CA GLU A 114 -17.45 -14.94 13.32
C GLU A 114 -16.88 -15.31 11.95
N GLU A 115 -17.57 -14.97 10.88
CA GLU A 115 -17.11 -15.23 9.51
C GLU A 115 -15.81 -14.46 9.22
N THR A 116 -15.74 -13.18 9.60
CA THR A 116 -14.55 -12.34 9.43
C THR A 116 -13.39 -12.86 10.29
N ALA A 117 -13.65 -13.21 11.55
CA ALA A 117 -12.63 -13.78 12.44
C ALA A 117 -12.07 -15.10 11.88
N LYS A 118 -12.92 -15.96 11.30
CA LYS A 118 -12.49 -17.20 10.64
C LYS A 118 -11.56 -16.94 9.45
N VAL A 119 -11.86 -15.94 8.62
CA VAL A 119 -11.01 -15.55 7.48
C VAL A 119 -9.60 -15.17 7.95
N TYR A 120 -9.51 -14.38 9.03
CA TYR A 120 -8.25 -13.98 9.65
C TYR A 120 -7.65 -15.01 10.63
N GLN A 121 -8.27 -16.19 10.77
CA GLN A 121 -7.86 -17.27 11.69
C GLN A 121 -7.77 -16.84 13.17
N LEU A 122 -8.66 -15.94 13.59
CA LEU A 122 -8.77 -15.52 14.98
C LEU A 122 -9.67 -16.47 15.79
N PRO A 123 -9.47 -16.57 17.12
CA PRO A 123 -10.30 -17.40 17.99
C PRO A 123 -11.79 -17.02 17.92
N ALA A 124 -12.65 -18.01 18.14
CA ALA A 124 -14.09 -17.79 18.32
C ALA A 124 -14.35 -16.83 19.50
N GLY A 125 -15.41 -16.01 19.40
CA GLY A 125 -15.71 -14.97 20.39
C GLY A 125 -14.82 -13.72 20.30
N SER A 126 -14.11 -13.53 19.18
CA SER A 126 -13.39 -12.29 18.91
C SER A 126 -14.33 -11.09 18.85
N ARG A 127 -13.93 -9.97 19.45
CA ARG A 127 -14.76 -8.77 19.51
C ARG A 127 -14.75 -8.05 18.17
N LEU A 128 -15.92 -7.97 17.52
CA LEU A 128 -16.06 -7.41 16.17
C LEU A 128 -15.42 -6.03 16.02
N LYS A 129 -15.72 -5.10 16.92
CA LYS A 129 -15.24 -3.71 16.83
C LYS A 129 -13.71 -3.63 16.85
N GLN A 130 -13.05 -4.38 17.74
CA GLN A 130 -11.58 -4.42 17.79
C GLN A 130 -10.99 -5.12 16.57
N LEU A 131 -11.67 -6.13 16.02
CA LEU A 131 -11.27 -6.78 14.78
C LEU A 131 -11.35 -5.82 13.59
N LEU A 132 -12.47 -5.12 13.42
CA LEU A 132 -12.64 -4.13 12.36
C LEU A 132 -11.65 -2.97 12.50
N PHE A 133 -11.38 -2.51 13.73
CA PHE A 133 -10.35 -1.51 13.99
C PHE A 133 -8.97 -1.97 13.50
N ALA A 134 -8.58 -3.23 13.79
CA ALA A 134 -7.33 -3.81 13.30
C ALA A 134 -7.30 -3.97 11.77
N ILE A 135 -8.41 -4.41 11.16
CA ILE A 135 -8.54 -4.56 9.70
C ILE A 135 -8.42 -3.20 9.00
N HIS A 136 -9.14 -2.19 9.49
CA HIS A 136 -9.08 -0.84 8.91
C HIS A 136 -7.69 -0.25 9.07
N THR A 137 -7.01 -0.48 10.19
CA THR A 137 -5.60 -0.08 10.39
C THR A 137 -4.68 -0.71 9.34
N TYR A 138 -4.82 -2.01 9.11
CA TYR A 138 -4.03 -2.74 8.13
C TYR A 138 -4.22 -2.20 6.70
N TYR A 139 -5.47 -2.00 6.26
CA TYR A 139 -5.74 -1.48 4.92
C TYR A 139 -5.41 0.01 4.79
N ALA A 140 -5.60 0.81 5.84
CA ALA A 140 -5.17 2.21 5.84
C ALA A 140 -3.65 2.31 5.64
N PHE A 141 -2.87 1.46 6.32
CA PHE A 141 -1.42 1.40 6.12
C PHE A 141 -1.04 1.02 4.68
N LEU A 142 -1.70 0.04 4.08
CA LEU A 142 -1.47 -0.32 2.67
C LEU A 142 -1.79 0.83 1.71
N MET A 143 -2.92 1.53 1.93
CA MET A 143 -3.29 2.68 1.11
C MET A 143 -2.26 3.81 1.23
N LYS A 144 -1.70 4.04 2.43
CA LYS A 144 -0.61 5.00 2.63
C LYS A 144 0.65 4.60 1.87
N LEU A 145 1.05 3.33 1.92
CA LEU A 145 2.20 2.84 1.13
C LEU A 145 2.00 3.06 -0.37
N ILE A 146 0.82 2.73 -0.90
CA ILE A 146 0.47 2.93 -2.31
C ILE A 146 0.58 4.41 -2.65
N ALA A 147 -0.09 5.27 -1.88
CA ALA A 147 -0.11 6.69 -2.16
C ALA A 147 1.29 7.32 -2.11
N TYR A 148 2.09 6.94 -1.12
CA TYR A 148 3.45 7.43 -0.96
C TYR A 148 4.33 7.02 -2.16
N GLU A 149 4.26 5.77 -2.60
CA GLU A 149 5.01 5.31 -3.78
C GLU A 149 4.52 5.95 -5.08
N LEU A 150 3.22 6.27 -5.21
CA LEU A 150 2.70 7.00 -6.36
C LEU A 150 3.19 8.45 -6.39
N VAL A 151 3.26 9.13 -5.24
CA VAL A 151 3.83 10.49 -5.15
C VAL A 151 5.33 10.47 -5.43
N ALA A 152 6.06 9.50 -4.88
CA ALA A 152 7.50 9.34 -5.11
C ALA A 152 7.89 9.09 -6.59
N LEU A 153 6.94 8.71 -7.45
CA LEU A 153 7.17 8.54 -8.88
C LEU A 153 7.05 9.82 -9.70
N GLN A 154 6.45 10.87 -9.14
CA GLN A 154 6.28 12.12 -9.87
C GLN A 154 7.63 12.84 -9.97
N ARG A 155 8.02 13.19 -11.20
CA ARG A 155 9.38 13.64 -11.58
C ARG A 155 9.85 14.94 -10.89
N GLU A 156 8.96 15.67 -10.25
CA GLU A 156 9.21 16.97 -9.61
C GLU A 156 9.16 16.91 -8.08
N GLN A 157 8.90 15.73 -7.51
CA GLN A 157 8.69 15.57 -6.07
C GLN A 157 10.00 15.21 -5.35
N THR A 158 10.20 15.74 -4.14
CA THR A 158 11.34 15.41 -3.27
C THR A 158 11.15 14.11 -2.48
N VAL A 159 10.02 13.44 -2.68
CA VAL A 159 9.63 12.25 -1.93
C VAL A 159 10.39 11.05 -2.51
N GLU A 160 11.30 10.47 -1.73
CA GLU A 160 11.99 9.23 -2.10
C GLU A 160 11.09 8.02 -1.85
N SER A 161 11.31 6.90 -2.57
CA SER A 161 10.53 5.66 -2.37
C SER A 161 10.73 5.11 -0.95
N PHE A 162 9.65 4.96 -0.19
CA PHE A 162 9.63 4.47 1.19
C PHE A 162 10.11 3.03 1.27
N VAL A 163 9.72 2.18 0.32
CA VAL A 163 10.03 0.74 0.42
C VAL A 163 11.51 0.43 0.21
N LYS A 164 12.29 1.39 -0.31
CA LYS A 164 13.75 1.24 -0.47
C LYS A 164 14.46 1.39 0.87
N GLY A 165 15.22 0.37 1.25
CA GLY A 165 16.10 0.45 2.42
C GLY A 165 15.45 0.11 3.77
N ILE A 166 14.15 -0.18 3.81
CA ILE A 166 13.47 -0.59 5.06
C ILE A 166 13.83 -2.01 5.51
N ALA A 167 14.02 -2.93 4.56
CA ALA A 167 14.26 -4.34 4.87
C ALA A 167 15.44 -4.61 5.85
N PRO A 168 16.60 -3.92 5.76
CA PRO A 168 17.71 -4.12 6.69
C PRO A 168 17.61 -3.32 8.00
N LEU A 169 16.60 -2.46 8.19
CA LEU A 169 16.49 -1.62 9.39
C LEU A 169 16.20 -2.45 10.64
N ASP A 170 16.85 -2.08 11.75
CA ASP A 170 16.50 -2.56 13.08
C ASP A 170 15.11 -2.05 13.51
N ASP A 171 14.57 -2.62 14.59
CA ASP A 171 13.21 -2.31 15.05
C ASP A 171 13.02 -0.86 15.49
N LYS A 172 14.09 -0.16 15.88
CA LYS A 172 14.03 1.25 16.29
C LYS A 172 14.01 2.15 15.06
N LYS A 173 14.91 1.93 14.10
CA LYS A 173 14.93 2.69 12.85
C LYS A 173 13.65 2.46 12.05
N LEU A 174 13.12 1.24 12.03
CA LEU A 174 11.83 0.97 11.41
C LEU A 174 10.70 1.77 12.08
N PHE A 175 10.71 1.88 13.41
CA PHE A 175 9.75 2.71 14.14
C PHE A 175 9.87 4.19 13.74
N ASP A 176 11.09 4.72 13.64
CA ASP A 176 11.34 6.11 13.28
C ASP A 176 10.84 6.39 11.84
N GLU A 177 11.14 5.52 10.87
CA GLU A 177 10.67 5.62 9.48
C GLU A 177 9.13 5.54 9.38
N LEU A 178 8.51 4.58 10.08
CA LEU A 178 7.04 4.48 10.09
C LEU A 178 6.41 5.69 10.78
N SER A 179 7.00 6.20 11.86
CA SER A 179 6.52 7.43 12.51
C SER A 179 6.60 8.64 11.59
N HIS A 180 7.65 8.71 10.76
CA HIS A 180 7.78 9.74 9.72
C HIS A 180 6.70 9.58 8.64
N LEU A 181 6.46 8.35 8.16
CA LEU A 181 5.38 8.06 7.20
C LEU A 181 4.00 8.43 7.75
N GLU A 182 3.70 8.06 9.00
CA GLU A 182 2.41 8.38 9.63
C GLU A 182 2.25 9.88 9.91
N SER A 183 3.35 10.64 10.05
CA SER A 183 3.29 12.09 10.26
C SER A 183 2.73 12.86 9.06
N GLY A 184 2.82 12.28 7.85
CA GLY A 184 2.40 12.91 6.60
C GLY A 184 3.20 14.14 6.20
N LEU A 185 4.31 14.45 6.89
CA LEU A 185 5.10 15.67 6.65
C LEU A 185 5.58 15.81 5.21
N ASP A 186 5.94 14.70 4.55
CA ASP A 186 6.39 14.72 3.15
C ASP A 186 5.28 15.16 2.18
N PHE A 187 4.03 14.84 2.46
CA PHE A 187 2.88 15.29 1.67
C PHE A 187 2.54 16.76 1.93
N VAL A 188 2.59 17.19 3.19
CA VAL A 188 2.39 18.59 3.58
C VAL A 188 3.43 19.50 2.91
N ASN A 189 4.70 19.08 2.88
CA ASN A 189 5.78 19.80 2.22
C ASN A 189 5.58 19.94 0.70
N GLN A 190 4.72 19.11 0.10
CA GLN A 190 4.36 19.14 -1.31
C GLN A 190 3.03 19.85 -1.57
N GLY A 191 2.49 20.56 -0.57
CA GLY A 191 1.21 21.28 -0.67
C GLY A 191 -0.02 20.37 -0.69
N ILE A 192 0.15 19.08 -0.39
CA ILE A 192 -0.94 18.13 -0.25
C ILE A 192 -1.37 18.14 1.22
N GLU A 193 -2.17 19.14 1.58
CA GLU A 193 -2.79 19.24 2.89
C GLU A 193 -3.89 18.20 3.05
N ASN A 194 -4.09 17.72 4.28
CA ASN A 194 -5.18 16.81 4.64
C ASN A 194 -5.24 15.50 3.85
N PHE A 195 -4.14 15.12 3.18
CA PHE A 195 -4.06 13.88 2.42
C PHE A 195 -4.43 12.65 3.27
N LEU A 196 -4.10 12.72 4.55
CA LEU A 196 -4.30 11.67 5.57
C LEU A 196 -4.87 12.28 6.87
N GLU A 197 -5.81 13.23 6.78
CA GLU A 197 -6.28 14.00 7.94
C GLU A 197 -6.82 13.09 9.08
N ALA A 198 -6.39 13.41 10.31
CA ALA A 198 -6.63 12.72 11.59
C ALA A 198 -6.20 11.24 11.60
N ASP A 199 -4.93 10.98 11.92
CA ASP A 199 -4.37 9.64 11.83
C ASP A 199 -4.78 8.71 12.99
N PHE A 200 -6.03 8.28 12.96
CA PHE A 200 -6.58 7.27 13.88
C PHE A 200 -5.84 5.94 13.80
N PHE A 201 -5.19 5.67 12.65
CA PHE A 201 -4.59 4.38 12.32
C PHE A 201 -3.09 4.31 12.64
N SER A 202 -2.45 5.42 13.04
CA SER A 202 -1.08 5.42 13.59
C SER A 202 -0.93 4.77 14.97
N TRP A 203 -2.03 4.41 15.63
CA TRP A 203 -2.04 3.91 17.02
C TRP A 203 -1.14 2.69 17.27
N TYR A 204 -0.81 1.91 16.24
CA TYR A 204 0.06 0.74 16.39
C TYR A 204 1.48 1.12 16.83
N LEU A 205 1.93 2.36 16.55
CA LEU A 205 3.19 2.91 17.03
C LEU A 205 3.20 3.01 18.58
N ASP A 206 2.06 3.35 19.19
CA ASP A 206 1.92 3.36 20.66
C ASP A 206 1.92 1.94 21.27
N ALA A 207 1.85 0.89 20.44
CA ALA A 207 1.87 -0.52 20.83
C ALA A 207 3.15 -1.25 20.43
N TRP A 208 4.19 -0.54 19.98
CA TRP A 208 5.34 -1.10 19.28
C TRP A 208 6.04 -2.26 20.02
N THR A 209 6.24 -3.37 19.30
CA THR A 209 7.00 -4.55 19.75
C THR A 209 7.76 -5.14 18.57
N SER A 210 8.73 -6.01 18.83
CA SER A 210 9.45 -6.74 17.75
C SER A 210 8.52 -7.59 16.88
N GLN A 211 7.40 -8.09 17.43
CA GLN A 211 6.38 -8.80 16.65
C GLN A 211 5.70 -7.87 15.64
N LEU A 212 5.26 -6.68 16.08
CA LEU A 212 4.70 -5.68 15.18
C LEU A 212 5.73 -5.18 14.17
N ALA A 213 6.98 -4.94 14.60
CA ALA A 213 8.07 -4.57 13.70
C ALA A 213 8.24 -5.60 12.57
N ASN A 214 8.23 -6.90 12.89
CA ASN A 214 8.31 -7.96 11.88
C ASN A 214 7.10 -8.01 10.95
N VAL A 215 5.89 -7.75 11.45
CA VAL A 215 4.68 -7.64 10.63
C VAL A 215 4.82 -6.52 9.59
N PHE A 216 5.10 -5.29 10.04
CA PHE A 216 5.19 -4.14 9.14
C PHE A 216 6.36 -4.27 8.17
N ARG A 217 7.50 -4.81 8.62
CA ARG A 217 8.63 -5.16 7.76
C ARG A 217 8.24 -6.17 6.68
N SER A 218 7.42 -7.16 7.01
CA SER A 218 6.94 -8.16 6.03
C SER A 218 5.99 -7.54 5.00
N ILE A 219 5.10 -6.63 5.43
CA ILE A 219 4.22 -5.89 4.54
C ILE A 219 5.05 -5.06 3.55
N VAL A 220 5.99 -4.24 4.05
CA VAL A 220 6.84 -3.39 3.20
C VAL A 220 7.70 -4.21 2.25
N ARG A 221 8.30 -5.31 2.71
CA ARG A 221 9.08 -6.22 1.86
C ARG A 221 8.23 -6.80 0.73
N ALA A 222 7.04 -7.31 1.05
CA ALA A 222 6.14 -7.83 0.03
C ALA A 222 5.65 -6.73 -0.94
N PHE A 223 5.49 -5.50 -0.46
CA PHE A 223 5.10 -4.38 -1.30
C PHE A 223 6.22 -3.99 -2.28
N SER A 224 7.48 -4.16 -1.90
CA SER A 224 8.64 -3.84 -2.76
C SER A 224 8.74 -4.68 -4.04
N ASP A 225 8.02 -5.81 -4.11
CA ASP A 225 7.90 -6.67 -5.29
C ASP A 225 6.95 -6.08 -6.35
N PHE A 226 6.17 -5.05 -6.01
CA PHE A 226 5.25 -4.38 -6.94
C PHE A 226 5.95 -3.24 -7.69
N GLU A 227 5.51 -3.00 -8.93
CA GLU A 227 5.95 -1.90 -9.76
C GLU A 227 5.04 -0.69 -9.52
N PRO A 228 5.50 0.34 -8.80
CA PRO A 228 4.65 1.48 -8.53
C PRO A 228 4.30 2.26 -9.81
N ALA A 229 5.09 2.13 -10.89
CA ALA A 229 4.83 2.83 -12.14
C ALA A 229 3.73 2.18 -13.00
N THR A 230 3.12 1.06 -12.57
CA THR A 230 2.03 0.41 -13.32
C THR A 230 0.93 1.38 -13.76
N PRO A 231 0.41 2.32 -12.95
CA PRO A 231 -0.62 3.25 -13.41
C PRO A 231 -0.15 4.23 -14.49
N ILE A 232 1.15 4.50 -14.56
CA ILE A 232 1.75 5.37 -15.59
C ILE A 232 1.97 4.57 -16.89
N LEU A 233 2.39 3.31 -16.76
CA LEU A 233 2.69 2.42 -17.89
C LEU A 233 1.41 1.90 -18.55
N GLU A 234 0.42 1.51 -17.76
CA GLU A 234 -0.82 0.85 -18.18
C GLU A 234 -2.03 1.46 -17.46
N PRO A 235 -2.43 2.71 -17.80
CA PRO A 235 -3.48 3.44 -17.07
C PRO A 235 -4.85 2.77 -17.07
N GLU A 236 -5.12 1.93 -18.08
CA GLU A 236 -6.38 1.20 -18.20
C GLU A 236 -6.56 0.12 -17.12
N TRP A 237 -5.45 -0.44 -16.61
CA TRP A 237 -5.48 -1.54 -15.64
C TRP A 237 -5.59 -1.06 -14.19
N THR A 238 -5.49 0.25 -13.96
CA THR A 238 -5.44 0.86 -12.63
C THR A 238 -6.68 1.67 -12.27
N ARG A 239 -7.71 1.67 -13.14
CA ARG A 239 -8.99 2.35 -12.86
C ARG A 239 -9.71 1.83 -11.61
N ASP A 240 -9.44 0.59 -11.20
CA ASP A 240 -10.11 -0.09 -10.08
C ASP A 240 -9.29 -0.08 -8.77
N LEU A 241 -8.24 0.74 -8.66
CA LEU A 241 -7.42 0.82 -7.44
C LEU A 241 -8.05 1.66 -6.31
N LEU A 242 -9.15 2.38 -6.57
CA LEU A 242 -9.85 3.28 -5.63
C LEU A 242 -11.34 2.96 -5.56
#